data_AF-A0A1S2Q3A0-F1
#
_entry.id   AF-A0A1S2Q3A0-F1
#
_cell.length_a   1.000
_cell.length_b   1.000
_cell.length_c   1.000
_cell.angle_alpha   90.00
_cell.angle_beta   90.00
_cell.angle_gamma   90.00
#
_symmetry.space_group_name_H-M   'P 1'
#
loop_
_entity.id
_entity.type
_entity.pdbx_description
1 polymer ?
#
loop_
_entity_poly.entity_id
_entity_poly.type
_entity_poly.pdbx_seq_one_letter_code
_entity_poly.pdbx_strand_id
1 'polypeptide(L)'
;MENEIARRVAELDAESTEVAEEAQHTLIALGPQVLEPLIAAALALNPFGQLCAIEVFTALADPRPADVLIGMLSSESATVRQWAGEALAELGVRRAVPGLRQAYNAFLRSGEAPDESEGEGLRRALTELGARESFLPPRSAALRDPDGEPVDLWPVEHLPEVIRDLADHGQAVLCFQIWELRPDGRRFHVGRPGIDWEVDRDRPWPETVVSCRDWALLAAEAVDVAPDRVVTISWIDATDLRVDSPQVARVVR
;
A
#
# COMPACT_ATOMS: atom_id res chain seq x y z
N MET A 1 -13.81 -18.87 28.22
CA MET A 1 -13.54 -17.65 27.42
C MET A 1 -12.04 -17.45 27.23
N GLU A 2 -11.21 -17.26 28.26
CA GLU A 2 -9.74 -17.14 28.09
C GLU A 2 -9.11 -18.35 27.37
N ASN A 3 -9.50 -19.57 27.74
CA ASN A 3 -9.03 -20.80 27.08
C ASN A 3 -9.50 -20.91 25.61
N GLU A 4 -10.61 -20.27 25.27
CA GLU A 4 -11.13 -20.25 23.90
C GLU A 4 -10.37 -19.24 23.04
N ILE A 5 -10.11 -18.03 23.56
CA ILE A 5 -9.30 -17.02 22.87
C ILE A 5 -7.90 -17.56 22.62
N ALA A 6 -7.24 -18.13 23.64
CA ALA A 6 -5.90 -18.69 23.50
C ALA A 6 -5.84 -19.79 22.43
N ARG A 7 -6.86 -20.67 22.39
CA ARG A 7 -6.96 -21.70 21.34
C ARG A 7 -7.12 -21.07 19.96
N ARG A 8 -7.99 -20.06 19.81
CA ARG A 8 -8.22 -19.39 18.51
C ARG A 8 -6.99 -18.63 18.03
N VAL A 9 -6.24 -18.00 18.94
CA VAL A 9 -4.95 -17.37 18.61
C VAL A 9 -3.95 -18.41 18.08
N ALA A 10 -3.87 -19.59 18.71
CA ALA A 10 -3.00 -20.67 18.22
C ALA A 10 -3.45 -21.25 16.86
N GLU A 11 -4.77 -21.26 16.60
CA GLU A 11 -5.34 -21.74 15.35
C GLU A 11 -5.08 -20.81 14.15
N LEU A 12 -4.64 -19.56 14.38
CA LEU A 12 -4.14 -18.69 13.29
C LEU A 12 -2.93 -19.28 12.57
N ASP A 13 -2.15 -20.11 13.25
CA ASP A 13 -0.99 -20.81 12.68
C ASP A 13 -1.33 -22.18 12.11
N ALA A 14 -2.62 -22.54 12.04
CA ALA A 14 -3.03 -23.83 11.50
C ALA A 14 -2.58 -23.99 10.04
N GLU A 15 -2.11 -25.19 9.68
CA GLU A 15 -1.76 -25.53 8.29
C GLU A 15 -2.97 -25.43 7.34
N SER A 16 -4.18 -25.63 7.88
CA SER A 16 -5.41 -25.46 7.12
C SER A 16 -5.82 -23.99 7.11
N THR A 17 -5.81 -23.38 5.92
CA THR A 17 -6.31 -22.02 5.68
C THR A 17 -7.73 -21.82 6.21
N GLU A 18 -8.61 -22.80 6.01
CA GLU A 18 -10.01 -22.73 6.51
C GLU A 18 -10.05 -22.65 8.05
N VAL A 19 -9.17 -23.35 8.75
CA VAL A 19 -9.12 -23.31 10.22
C VAL A 19 -8.61 -21.96 10.71
N ALA A 20 -7.59 -21.41 10.06
CA ALA A 20 -7.03 -20.12 10.41
C ALA A 20 -7.99 -18.96 10.11
N GLU A 21 -8.68 -18.97 8.95
CA GLU A 21 -9.72 -18.00 8.60
C GLU A 21 -10.92 -18.08 9.58
N GLU A 22 -11.37 -19.28 9.95
CA GLU A 22 -12.43 -19.43 10.95
C GLU A 22 -12.00 -18.91 12.33
N ALA A 23 -10.75 -19.17 12.73
CA ALA A 23 -10.20 -18.65 13.97
C ALA A 23 -10.13 -17.12 13.97
N GLN A 24 -9.69 -16.54 12.87
CA GLN A 24 -9.66 -15.10 12.63
C GLN A 24 -11.06 -14.48 12.72
N HIS A 25 -12.05 -14.99 11.97
CA HIS A 25 -13.43 -14.51 12.03
C HIS A 25 -14.01 -14.60 13.43
N THR A 26 -13.71 -15.69 14.15
CA THR A 26 -14.11 -15.87 15.55
C THR A 26 -13.49 -14.78 16.43
N LEU A 27 -12.19 -14.49 16.29
CA LEU A 27 -11.51 -13.46 17.08
C LEU A 27 -12.09 -12.07 16.81
N ILE A 28 -12.41 -11.74 15.56
CA ILE A 28 -13.10 -10.48 15.19
C ILE A 28 -14.46 -10.40 15.88
N ALA A 29 -15.26 -11.48 15.82
CA ALA A 29 -16.59 -11.53 16.42
C ALA A 29 -16.56 -11.42 17.96
N LEU A 30 -15.50 -11.91 18.60
CA LEU A 30 -15.29 -11.78 20.04
C LEU A 30 -14.91 -10.35 20.46
N GLY A 31 -14.46 -9.51 19.53
CA GLY A 31 -14.26 -8.08 19.78
C GLY A 31 -13.02 -7.72 20.61
N PRO A 32 -12.96 -6.51 21.20
CA PRO A 32 -11.74 -5.94 21.78
C PRO A 32 -11.07 -6.71 22.93
N GLN A 33 -11.75 -7.72 23.50
CA GLN A 33 -11.22 -8.59 24.55
C GLN A 33 -10.14 -9.57 24.05
N VAL A 34 -10.05 -9.78 22.74
CA VAL A 34 -9.01 -10.64 22.13
C VAL A 34 -7.66 -9.94 21.99
N LEU A 35 -7.62 -8.61 22.13
CA LEU A 35 -6.45 -7.83 21.79
C LEU A 35 -5.24 -8.14 22.67
N GLU A 36 -5.39 -8.23 24.00
CA GLU A 36 -4.23 -8.53 24.87
C GLU A 36 -3.64 -9.94 24.59
N PRO A 37 -4.44 -11.02 24.50
CA PRO A 37 -3.91 -12.34 24.13
C PRO A 37 -3.27 -12.37 22.74
N LEU A 38 -3.87 -11.71 21.74
CA LEU A 38 -3.37 -11.70 20.38
C LEU A 38 -2.09 -10.86 20.26
N ILE A 39 -2.02 -9.68 20.89
CA ILE A 39 -0.80 -8.84 20.95
C ILE A 39 0.36 -9.64 21.56
N ALA A 40 0.12 -10.39 22.63
CA ALA A 40 1.14 -11.18 23.31
C ALA A 40 1.71 -12.32 22.43
N ALA A 41 0.94 -12.83 21.48
CA ALA A 41 1.32 -13.96 20.63
C ALA A 41 1.74 -13.56 19.20
N ALA A 42 1.29 -12.41 18.70
CA ALA A 42 1.31 -12.10 17.27
C ALA A 42 2.70 -12.14 16.61
N LEU A 43 3.77 -11.71 17.29
CA LEU A 43 5.13 -11.81 16.73
C LEU A 43 5.68 -13.24 16.65
N ALA A 44 5.12 -14.18 17.42
CA ALA A 44 5.53 -15.58 17.41
C ALA A 44 4.78 -16.42 16.38
N LEU A 45 3.70 -15.89 15.79
CA LEU A 45 2.96 -16.54 14.72
C LEU A 45 3.82 -16.68 13.47
N ASN A 46 3.51 -17.69 12.65
CA ASN A 46 4.07 -17.83 11.32
C ASN A 46 3.59 -16.67 10.41
N PRO A 47 4.21 -16.45 9.22
CA PRO A 47 3.85 -15.31 8.39
C PRO A 47 2.36 -15.23 8.04
N PHE A 48 1.69 -16.36 7.79
CA PHE A 48 0.26 -16.37 7.49
C PHE A 48 -0.57 -15.99 8.74
N GLY A 49 -0.25 -16.57 9.90
CA GLY A 49 -0.90 -16.22 11.17
C GLY A 49 -0.70 -14.74 11.54
N GLN A 50 0.45 -14.15 11.21
CA GLN A 50 0.70 -12.71 11.36
C GLN A 50 -0.23 -11.88 10.47
N LEU A 51 -0.45 -12.26 9.21
CA LEU A 51 -1.40 -11.58 8.33
C LEU A 51 -2.83 -11.66 8.90
N CYS A 52 -3.25 -12.84 9.38
CA CYS A 52 -4.55 -12.99 10.02
C CYS A 52 -4.67 -12.09 11.27
N ALA A 53 -3.62 -12.02 12.10
CA ALA A 53 -3.59 -11.16 13.27
C ALA A 53 -3.69 -9.67 12.91
N ILE A 54 -3.00 -9.23 11.86
CA ILE A 54 -3.09 -7.86 11.33
C ILE A 54 -4.53 -7.53 10.94
N GLU A 55 -5.21 -8.40 10.20
CA GLU A 55 -6.61 -8.20 9.84
C GLU A 55 -7.53 -8.14 11.07
N VAL A 56 -7.32 -8.97 12.09
CA VAL A 56 -8.08 -8.85 13.36
C VAL A 56 -7.85 -7.47 13.98
N PHE A 57 -6.61 -6.99 14.05
CA PHE A 57 -6.28 -5.68 14.61
C PHE A 57 -6.97 -4.54 13.85
N THR A 58 -6.92 -4.56 12.53
CA THR A 58 -7.53 -3.56 11.66
C THR A 58 -9.05 -3.59 11.76
N ALA A 59 -9.67 -4.78 11.69
CA ALA A 59 -11.13 -4.93 11.78
C ALA A 59 -11.70 -4.44 13.12
N LEU A 60 -10.92 -4.53 14.20
CA LEU A 60 -11.31 -4.02 15.51
C LEU A 60 -11.09 -2.51 15.66
N ALA A 61 -10.38 -1.86 14.73
CA ALA A 61 -10.10 -0.43 14.70
C ALA A 61 -9.53 0.13 16.02
N ASP A 62 -8.73 -0.67 16.72
CA ASP A 62 -8.13 -0.33 18.01
C ASP A 62 -6.61 -0.16 17.84
N PRO A 63 -6.01 0.98 18.27
CA PRO A 63 -4.59 1.25 18.08
C PRO A 63 -3.67 0.58 19.13
N ARG A 64 -4.20 -0.20 20.10
CA ARG A 64 -3.39 -0.98 21.06
C ARG A 64 -2.30 -1.88 20.45
N PRO A 65 -2.48 -2.54 19.29
CA PRO A 65 -1.44 -3.37 18.68
C PRO A 65 -0.36 -2.56 17.94
N ALA A 66 -0.34 -1.23 18.04
CA ALA A 66 0.65 -0.37 17.38
C ALA A 66 2.11 -0.85 17.54
N ASP A 67 2.52 -1.27 18.74
CA ASP A 67 3.91 -1.68 18.97
C ASP A 67 4.24 -3.03 18.32
N VAL A 68 3.28 -3.97 18.28
CA VAL A 68 3.47 -5.25 17.59
C VAL A 68 3.48 -5.06 16.07
N LEU A 69 2.60 -4.21 15.53
CA LEU A 69 2.60 -3.83 14.12
C LEU A 69 3.90 -3.13 13.70
N ILE A 70 4.44 -2.24 14.54
CA ILE A 70 5.77 -1.63 14.30
C ILE A 70 6.87 -2.71 14.28
N GLY A 71 6.80 -3.72 15.15
CA GLY A 71 7.71 -4.87 15.13
C GLY A 71 7.65 -5.66 13.82
N MET A 72 6.45 -5.83 13.25
CA MET A 72 6.21 -6.55 12.00
C MET A 72 6.79 -5.84 10.76
N LEU A 73 7.08 -4.53 10.82
CA LEU A 73 7.80 -3.81 9.76
C LEU A 73 9.23 -4.30 9.53
N SER A 74 9.78 -5.10 10.46
CA SER A 74 11.08 -5.76 10.33
C SER A 74 10.97 -7.26 9.97
N SER A 75 9.79 -7.75 9.60
CA SER A 75 9.57 -9.14 9.20
C SER A 75 10.40 -9.50 7.96
N GLU A 76 10.81 -10.75 7.85
CA GLU A 76 11.45 -11.27 6.63
C GLU A 76 10.44 -11.37 5.47
N SER A 77 9.15 -11.51 5.77
CA SER A 77 8.09 -11.53 4.76
C SER A 77 7.72 -10.12 4.30
N ALA A 78 7.91 -9.85 3.00
CA ALA A 78 7.50 -8.60 2.34
C ALA A 78 6.00 -8.32 2.53
N THR A 79 5.16 -9.35 2.42
CA THR A 79 3.71 -9.25 2.62
C THR A 79 3.36 -8.82 4.04
N VAL A 80 4.04 -9.36 5.05
CA VAL A 80 3.83 -8.93 6.46
C VAL A 80 4.26 -7.48 6.65
N ARG A 81 5.41 -7.07 6.08
CA ARG A 81 5.85 -5.66 6.16
C ARG A 81 4.85 -4.72 5.50
N GLN A 82 4.35 -5.07 4.32
CA GLN A 82 3.32 -4.32 3.61
C GLN A 82 2.07 -4.16 4.48
N TRP A 83 1.46 -5.27 4.91
CA TRP A 83 0.20 -5.26 5.64
C TRP A 83 0.30 -4.58 7.00
N ALA A 84 1.42 -4.76 7.69
CA ALA A 84 1.67 -4.03 8.93
C ALA A 84 1.73 -2.52 8.69
N GLY A 85 2.37 -2.08 7.61
CA GLY A 85 2.43 -0.67 7.24
C GLY A 85 1.07 -0.07 6.91
N GLU A 86 0.27 -0.79 6.14
CA GLU A 86 -1.11 -0.39 5.80
C GLU A 86 -2.00 -0.32 7.05
N ALA A 87 -1.96 -1.33 7.91
CA ALA A 87 -2.71 -1.35 9.16
C ALA A 87 -2.31 -0.19 10.09
N LEU A 88 -1.02 0.14 10.17
CA LEU A 88 -0.55 1.30 10.96
C LEU A 88 -1.09 2.62 10.44
N ALA A 89 -1.26 2.75 9.12
CA ALA A 89 -1.82 3.93 8.50
C ALA A 89 -3.34 4.03 8.73
N GLU A 90 -4.07 2.94 8.53
CA GLU A 90 -5.51 2.85 8.79
C GLU A 90 -5.85 3.13 10.26
N LEU A 91 -5.04 2.62 11.19
CA LEU A 91 -5.17 2.89 12.62
C LEU A 91 -4.63 4.26 13.05
N GLY A 92 -4.12 5.08 12.13
CA GLY A 92 -3.63 6.44 12.39
C GLY A 92 -2.41 6.52 13.31
N VAL A 93 -1.57 5.49 13.33
CA VAL A 93 -0.43 5.34 14.24
C VAL A 93 0.77 6.16 13.75
N ARG A 94 0.68 7.48 13.87
CA ARG A 94 1.74 8.42 13.42
C ARG A 94 3.12 8.15 14.02
N ARG A 95 3.20 7.53 15.20
CA ARG A 95 4.49 7.17 15.82
C ARG A 95 5.25 6.07 15.07
N ALA A 96 4.60 5.38 14.13
CA ALA A 96 5.22 4.33 13.31
C ALA A 96 6.04 4.86 12.13
N VAL A 97 5.97 6.16 11.82
CA VAL A 97 6.70 6.79 10.70
C VAL A 97 8.19 6.43 10.66
N PRO A 98 8.96 6.41 11.77
CA PRO A 98 10.35 5.97 11.73
C PRO A 98 10.53 4.52 11.27
N GLY A 99 9.66 3.61 11.72
CA GLY A 99 9.67 2.20 11.32
C GLY A 99 9.30 2.04 9.85
N LEU A 100 8.28 2.77 9.38
CA LEU A 100 7.87 2.76 7.97
C LEU A 100 8.98 3.26 7.06
N ARG A 101 9.68 4.35 7.43
CA ARG A 101 10.86 4.82 6.68
C ARG A 101 11.96 3.79 6.65
N GLN A 102 12.20 3.10 7.76
CA GLN A 102 13.21 2.04 7.82
C GLN A 102 12.86 0.87 6.89
N ALA A 103 11.60 0.41 6.93
CA ALA A 103 11.10 -0.65 6.06
C ALA A 103 11.19 -0.22 4.58
N TYR A 104 10.74 0.98 4.25
CA TYR A 104 10.79 1.48 2.87
C TYR A 104 12.23 1.64 2.36
N ASN A 105 13.15 2.11 3.20
CA ASN A 105 14.57 2.13 2.87
C ASN A 105 15.17 0.73 2.68
N ALA A 106 14.69 -0.28 3.41
CA ALA A 106 15.13 -1.67 3.22
C ALA A 106 14.60 -2.22 1.89
N PHE A 107 13.33 -1.98 1.58
CA PHE A 107 12.73 -2.27 0.27
C PHE A 107 13.51 -1.61 -0.87
N LEU A 108 13.80 -0.31 -0.80
CA LEU A 108 14.58 0.37 -1.83
C LEU A 108 15.96 -0.27 -2.07
N ARG A 109 16.57 -0.86 -1.03
CA ARG A 109 17.86 -1.56 -1.13
C ARG A 109 17.75 -2.99 -1.67
N SER A 110 16.58 -3.62 -1.65
CA SER A 110 16.41 -4.96 -2.26
C SER A 110 16.54 -4.91 -3.79
N GLY A 111 16.31 -3.73 -4.38
CA GLY A 111 16.38 -3.52 -5.82
C GLY A 111 15.08 -3.86 -6.54
N GLU A 112 14.03 -4.24 -5.80
CA GLU A 112 12.69 -4.45 -6.33
C GLU A 112 12.14 -3.20 -7.04
N ALA A 113 11.23 -3.45 -8.00
CA ALA A 113 10.60 -2.39 -8.76
C ALA A 113 9.74 -1.51 -7.84
N PRO A 114 9.74 -0.17 -8.00
CA PRO A 114 9.04 0.71 -7.06
C PRO A 114 7.54 0.43 -6.93
N ASP A 115 6.91 -0.16 -7.95
CA ASP A 115 5.49 -0.50 -8.03
C ASP A 115 5.13 -1.89 -7.49
N GLU A 116 6.12 -2.62 -6.96
CA GLU A 116 5.87 -3.81 -6.15
C GLU A 116 4.97 -3.47 -4.96
N SER A 117 4.13 -4.43 -4.58
CA SER A 117 3.03 -4.19 -3.63
C SER A 117 3.52 -3.69 -2.28
N GLU A 118 4.67 -4.18 -1.81
CA GLU A 118 5.30 -3.68 -0.59
C GLU A 118 5.69 -2.20 -0.72
N GLY A 119 6.38 -1.85 -1.80
CA GLY A 119 6.83 -0.48 -2.05
C GLY A 119 5.67 0.51 -2.13
N GLU A 120 4.60 0.14 -2.83
CA GLU A 120 3.37 0.93 -2.91
C GLU A 120 2.69 1.05 -1.54
N GLY A 121 2.47 -0.05 -0.83
CA GLY A 121 1.83 -0.07 0.48
C GLY A 121 2.56 0.79 1.51
N LEU A 122 3.89 0.68 1.57
CA LEU A 122 4.71 1.47 2.50
C LEU A 122 4.71 2.97 2.14
N ARG A 123 4.80 3.34 0.86
CA ARG A 123 4.68 4.76 0.43
C ARG A 123 3.31 5.33 0.72
N ARG A 124 2.24 4.56 0.49
CA ARG A 124 0.88 4.96 0.81
C ARG A 124 0.71 5.18 2.30
N ALA A 125 1.19 4.25 3.14
CA ALA A 125 1.18 4.40 4.59
C ALA A 125 1.92 5.67 5.06
N LEU A 126 3.08 5.96 4.48
CA LEU A 126 3.82 7.21 4.75
C LEU A 126 3.02 8.45 4.33
N THR A 127 2.26 8.39 3.24
CA THR A 127 1.41 9.49 2.76
C THR A 127 0.24 9.72 3.71
N GLU A 128 -0.50 8.66 4.07
CA GLU A 128 -1.66 8.70 4.97
C GLU A 128 -1.27 9.20 6.39
N LEU A 129 -0.08 8.87 6.86
CA LEU A 129 0.45 9.37 8.14
C LEU A 129 1.12 10.76 8.05
N GLY A 130 1.12 11.40 6.88
CA GLY A 130 1.66 12.74 6.66
C GLY A 130 3.19 12.83 6.65
N ALA A 131 3.87 11.71 6.42
CA ALA A 131 5.33 11.62 6.31
C ALA A 131 5.84 11.68 4.86
N ARG A 132 4.96 11.55 3.87
CA ARG A 132 5.22 11.72 2.45
C ARG A 132 4.20 12.68 1.85
N GLU A 133 4.64 13.60 1.02
CA GLU A 133 3.75 14.46 0.24
C GLU A 133 3.63 13.87 -1.17
N SER A 134 2.41 13.53 -1.58
CA SER A 134 2.12 13.18 -2.97
C SER A 134 1.73 14.46 -3.71
N PHE A 135 2.42 14.78 -4.80
CA PHE A 135 2.04 15.91 -5.63
C PHE A 135 1.08 15.47 -6.73
N LEU A 136 -0.17 15.97 -6.68
CA LEU A 136 -1.14 15.81 -7.76
C LEU A 136 -1.24 17.12 -8.55
N PRO A 137 -0.81 17.13 -9.83
CA PRO A 137 -0.89 18.31 -10.69
C PRO A 137 -2.33 18.84 -10.87
N PRO A 138 -2.52 20.15 -11.09
CA PRO A 138 -3.85 20.77 -11.13
C PRO A 138 -4.78 20.19 -12.20
N ARG A 139 -4.26 19.82 -13.37
CA ARG A 139 -5.08 19.30 -14.46
C ARG A 139 -5.44 17.84 -14.21
N SER A 140 -4.54 17.00 -13.69
CA SER A 140 -4.87 15.69 -13.15
C SER A 140 -5.94 15.79 -12.06
N ALA A 141 -5.83 16.73 -11.12
CA ALA A 141 -6.82 16.95 -10.07
C ALA A 141 -8.20 17.34 -10.63
N ALA A 142 -8.24 18.19 -11.67
CA ALA A 142 -9.48 18.64 -12.29
C ALA A 142 -10.21 17.56 -13.11
N LEU A 143 -9.49 16.56 -13.62
CA LEU A 143 -10.04 15.45 -14.41
C LEU A 143 -10.48 14.26 -13.56
N ARG A 144 -10.25 14.33 -12.25
CA ARG A 144 -10.57 13.25 -11.32
C ARG A 144 -12.06 13.07 -11.19
N ASP A 145 -12.50 11.83 -11.04
CA ASP A 145 -13.88 11.54 -10.66
C ASP A 145 -14.13 12.09 -9.25
N PRO A 146 -15.01 13.10 -9.08
CA PRO A 146 -15.27 13.68 -7.77
C PRO A 146 -15.99 12.72 -6.81
N ASP A 147 -16.67 11.70 -7.34
CA ASP A 147 -17.41 10.69 -6.58
C ASP A 147 -16.62 9.36 -6.47
N GLY A 148 -15.40 9.33 -7.01
CA GLY A 148 -14.51 8.19 -7.00
C GLY A 148 -13.83 7.97 -5.65
N GLU A 149 -14.22 6.91 -4.96
CA GLU A 149 -13.38 6.27 -3.94
C GLU A 149 -12.59 5.14 -4.61
N PRO A 150 -11.28 4.92 -4.40
CA PRO A 150 -10.37 5.75 -3.63
C PRO A 150 -10.14 7.11 -4.30
N VAL A 151 -9.66 8.07 -3.52
CA VAL A 151 -9.46 9.48 -3.88
C VAL A 151 -8.62 9.77 -5.14
N ASP A 152 -8.05 8.78 -5.83
CA ASP A 152 -7.22 8.94 -7.04
C ASP A 152 -7.78 8.09 -8.19
N LEU A 153 -9.02 8.40 -8.60
CA LEU A 153 -9.77 7.72 -9.66
C LEU A 153 -10.06 8.67 -10.83
N TRP A 154 -9.86 8.22 -12.07
CA TRP A 154 -10.15 9.00 -13.28
C TRP A 154 -11.01 8.20 -14.27
N PRO A 155 -11.96 8.84 -14.98
CA PRO A 155 -12.52 8.28 -16.21
C PRO A 155 -11.41 7.89 -17.19
N VAL A 156 -11.52 6.71 -17.81
CA VAL A 156 -10.44 6.17 -18.65
C VAL A 156 -10.12 7.08 -19.85
N GLU A 157 -11.08 7.85 -20.35
CA GLU A 157 -10.87 8.81 -21.45
C GLU A 157 -9.85 9.91 -21.11
N HIS A 158 -9.63 10.18 -19.82
CA HIS A 158 -8.68 11.18 -19.35
C HIS A 158 -7.29 10.61 -19.09
N LEU A 159 -7.10 9.29 -19.14
CA LEU A 159 -5.83 8.62 -18.83
C LEU A 159 -4.63 9.23 -19.59
N PRO A 160 -4.66 9.43 -20.93
CA PRO A 160 -3.52 10.02 -21.63
C PRO A 160 -3.21 11.47 -21.22
N GLU A 161 -4.22 12.22 -20.77
CA GLU A 161 -4.05 13.60 -20.31
C GLU A 161 -3.44 13.64 -18.92
N VAL A 162 -3.89 12.76 -18.02
CA VAL A 162 -3.34 12.61 -16.66
C VAL A 162 -1.88 12.17 -16.71
N ILE A 163 -1.53 11.18 -17.56
CA ILE A 163 -0.14 10.71 -17.73
C ILE A 163 0.78 11.86 -18.17
N ARG A 164 0.34 12.70 -19.13
CA ARG A 164 1.14 13.83 -19.59
C ARG A 164 1.29 14.90 -18.53
N ASP A 165 0.22 15.24 -17.82
CA ASP A 165 0.25 16.26 -16.77
C ASP A 165 1.16 15.86 -15.61
N LEU A 166 1.13 14.58 -15.20
CA LEU A 166 2.07 14.02 -14.24
C LEU A 166 3.53 14.18 -14.71
N ALA A 167 3.82 13.79 -15.95
CA ALA A 167 5.16 13.87 -16.50
C ALA A 167 5.67 15.32 -16.64
N ASP A 168 4.80 16.25 -17.07
CA ASP A 168 5.11 17.68 -17.19
C ASP A 168 5.46 18.31 -15.83
N HIS A 169 5.01 17.70 -14.73
CA HIS A 169 5.33 18.09 -13.35
C HIS A 169 6.37 17.16 -12.69
N GLY A 170 7.15 16.44 -13.50
CA GLY A 170 8.28 15.63 -13.01
C GLY A 170 7.88 14.40 -12.21
N GLN A 171 6.65 13.92 -12.35
CA GLN A 171 6.16 12.68 -11.73
C GLN A 171 6.31 11.51 -12.71
N ALA A 172 6.83 10.38 -12.24
CA ALA A 172 6.92 9.16 -13.04
C ALA A 172 5.71 8.26 -12.76
N VAL A 173 4.98 7.89 -13.82
CA VAL A 173 3.90 6.91 -13.74
C VAL A 173 4.49 5.51 -13.62
N LEU A 174 4.13 4.82 -12.54
CA LEU A 174 4.59 3.48 -12.22
C LEU A 174 3.74 2.43 -12.93
N CYS A 175 2.44 2.47 -12.68
CA CYS A 175 1.46 1.60 -13.31
C CYS A 175 0.07 2.23 -13.19
N PHE A 176 -0.92 1.62 -13.82
CA PHE A 176 -2.32 1.94 -13.60
C PHE A 176 -3.18 0.67 -13.63
N GLN A 177 -4.26 0.67 -12.84
CA GLN A 177 -5.27 -0.40 -12.83
C GLN A 177 -6.53 0.09 -13.53
N ILE A 178 -7.20 -0.82 -14.23
CA ILE A 178 -8.45 -0.56 -14.95
C ILE A 178 -9.58 -1.24 -14.20
N TRP A 179 -10.68 -0.51 -14.03
CA TRP A 179 -11.86 -0.97 -13.31
C TRP A 179 -13.11 -0.72 -14.15
N GLU A 180 -14.07 -1.64 -14.04
CA GLU A 180 -15.43 -1.48 -14.57
C GLU A 180 -16.33 -0.97 -13.44
N LEU A 181 -16.96 0.18 -13.66
CA LEU A 181 -17.99 0.75 -12.79
C LEU A 181 -19.35 0.23 -13.21
N ARG A 182 -20.06 -0.38 -12.27
CA ARG A 182 -21.40 -0.90 -12.49
C ARG A 182 -22.46 0.15 -12.14
N PRO A 183 -23.68 0.04 -12.72
CA PRO A 183 -24.78 0.94 -12.37
C PRO A 183 -25.19 0.93 -10.90
N ASP A 184 -24.84 -0.13 -10.15
CA ASP A 184 -25.06 -0.25 -8.70
C ASP A 184 -23.93 0.37 -7.86
N GLY A 185 -22.97 1.05 -8.49
CA GLY A 185 -21.81 1.67 -7.86
C GLY A 185 -20.68 0.70 -7.52
N ARG A 186 -20.85 -0.60 -7.77
CA ARG A 186 -19.78 -1.58 -7.54
C ARG A 186 -18.72 -1.47 -8.62
N ARG A 187 -17.49 -1.83 -8.25
CA ARG A 187 -16.35 -1.83 -9.17
C ARG A 187 -15.76 -3.22 -9.26
N PHE A 188 -15.38 -3.60 -10.47
CA PHE A 188 -14.74 -4.87 -10.74
C PHE A 188 -13.38 -4.60 -11.37
N HIS A 189 -12.33 -5.22 -10.82
CA HIS A 189 -11.00 -5.14 -11.40
C HIS A 189 -11.02 -5.82 -12.77
N VAL A 190 -10.67 -5.07 -13.81
CA VAL A 190 -10.57 -5.59 -15.18
C VAL A 190 -9.15 -6.09 -15.44
N GLY A 191 -8.15 -5.38 -14.94
CA GLY A 191 -6.75 -5.76 -15.07
C GLY A 191 -5.78 -4.59 -15.10
N ARG A 192 -4.52 -4.93 -15.41
CA ARG A 192 -3.45 -4.01 -15.83
C ARG A 192 -3.40 -3.96 -17.36
N PRO A 193 -2.81 -2.91 -17.97
CA PRO A 193 -2.50 -2.94 -19.40
C PRO A 193 -1.61 -4.16 -19.73
N GLY A 194 -1.69 -4.67 -20.96
CA GLY A 194 -0.86 -5.79 -21.41
C GLY A 194 0.62 -5.45 -21.66
N ILE A 195 1.06 -4.27 -21.21
CA ILE A 195 2.41 -3.74 -21.34
C ILE A 195 2.85 -3.32 -19.95
N ASP A 196 3.83 -4.03 -19.41
CA ASP A 196 4.55 -3.62 -18.20
C ASP A 196 5.84 -2.88 -18.59
N TRP A 197 6.24 -1.91 -17.78
CA TRP A 197 7.51 -1.20 -17.93
C TRP A 197 8.19 -1.02 -16.59
N GLU A 198 9.52 -1.00 -16.62
CA GLU A 198 10.33 -0.85 -15.42
C GLU A 198 10.79 0.61 -15.26
N VAL A 199 10.90 1.04 -14.00
CA VAL A 199 11.53 2.32 -13.66
C VAL A 199 13.04 2.15 -13.63
N ASP A 200 13.72 2.75 -14.61
CA ASP A 200 15.18 2.82 -14.63
C ASP A 200 15.68 3.77 -13.51
N ARG A 201 16.23 3.17 -12.45
CA ARG A 201 16.67 3.86 -11.23
C ARG A 201 18.04 4.54 -11.39
N ASP A 202 18.83 4.13 -12.37
CA ASP A 202 20.19 4.64 -12.61
C ASP A 202 20.18 5.83 -13.59
N ARG A 203 19.09 6.00 -14.32
CA ARG A 203 18.89 7.09 -15.26
C ARG A 203 18.63 8.43 -14.55
N PRO A 204 19.07 9.57 -15.13
CA PRO A 204 18.70 10.89 -14.62
C PRO A 204 17.17 11.05 -14.53
N TRP A 205 16.68 11.55 -13.38
CA TRP A 205 15.24 11.61 -13.11
C TRP A 205 14.37 12.19 -14.23
N PRO A 206 14.72 13.32 -14.90
CA PRO A 206 13.90 13.84 -16.00
C PRO A 206 13.77 12.86 -17.18
N GLU A 207 14.80 12.06 -17.45
CA GLU A 207 14.76 11.05 -18.51
C GLU A 207 13.97 9.80 -18.06
N THR A 208 14.00 9.45 -16.77
CA THR A 208 13.13 8.41 -16.19
C THR A 208 11.65 8.81 -16.33
N VAL A 209 11.30 10.06 -15.99
CA VAL A 209 9.93 10.60 -16.14
C VAL A 209 9.46 10.50 -17.60
N VAL A 210 10.28 10.93 -18.55
CA VAL A 210 9.97 10.82 -19.99
C VAL A 210 9.77 9.37 -20.41
N SER A 211 10.64 8.46 -19.97
CA SER A 211 10.55 7.03 -20.28
C SER A 211 9.26 6.42 -19.74
N CYS A 212 8.93 6.66 -18.48
CA CYS A 212 7.70 6.17 -17.85
C CYS A 212 6.46 6.73 -18.55
N ARG A 213 6.46 8.03 -18.91
CA ARG A 213 5.37 8.65 -19.69
C ARG A 213 5.16 7.94 -21.01
N ASP A 214 6.22 7.72 -21.77
CA ASP A 214 6.13 7.14 -23.12
C ASP A 214 5.62 5.69 -23.08
N TRP A 215 6.09 4.90 -22.11
CA TRP A 215 5.57 3.55 -21.88
C TRP A 215 4.13 3.55 -21.38
N ALA A 216 3.78 4.42 -20.44
CA ALA A 216 2.41 4.53 -19.93
C ALA A 216 1.42 4.97 -21.02
N LEU A 217 1.83 5.88 -21.91
CA LEU A 217 1.02 6.28 -23.07
C LEU A 217 0.84 5.13 -24.05
N LEU A 218 1.90 4.38 -24.36
CA LEU A 218 1.81 3.20 -25.21
C LEU A 218 0.87 2.15 -24.60
N ALA A 219 0.95 1.93 -23.28
CA ALA A 219 0.05 1.05 -22.56
C ALA A 219 -1.41 1.54 -22.61
N ALA A 220 -1.62 2.85 -22.50
CA ALA A 220 -2.95 3.46 -22.58
C ALA A 220 -3.59 3.31 -23.97
N GLU A 221 -2.82 3.23 -25.06
CA GLU A 221 -3.34 2.96 -26.41
C GLU A 221 -4.00 1.58 -26.54
N ALA A 222 -3.62 0.62 -25.69
CA ALA A 222 -4.20 -0.72 -25.68
C ALA A 222 -5.46 -0.85 -24.81
N VAL A 223 -5.85 0.22 -24.10
CA VAL A 223 -7.00 0.20 -23.19
C VAL A 223 -8.28 0.51 -23.93
N ASP A 224 -9.32 -0.30 -23.70
CA ASP A 224 -10.66 -0.03 -24.21
C ASP A 224 -11.28 1.17 -23.49
N VAL A 225 -11.65 2.20 -24.26
CA VAL A 225 -12.25 3.43 -23.74
C VAL A 225 -13.75 3.29 -23.76
N ALA A 226 -14.34 3.05 -22.59
CA ALA A 226 -15.79 2.98 -22.40
C ALA A 226 -16.23 3.88 -21.24
N PRO A 227 -17.47 4.42 -21.25
CA PRO A 227 -17.94 5.35 -20.22
C PRO A 227 -18.03 4.76 -18.80
N ASP A 228 -18.04 3.43 -18.69
CA ASP A 228 -18.05 2.69 -17.43
C ASP A 228 -16.64 2.26 -16.99
N ARG A 229 -15.59 2.70 -17.69
CA ARG A 229 -14.21 2.36 -17.37
C ARG A 229 -13.55 3.52 -16.64
N VAL A 230 -12.94 3.19 -15.50
CA VAL A 230 -12.18 4.12 -14.67
C VAL A 230 -10.81 3.53 -14.36
N VAL A 231 -9.87 4.39 -14.01
CA VAL A 231 -8.49 4.02 -13.75
C VAL A 231 -7.99 4.59 -12.44
N THR A 232 -7.18 3.81 -11.74
CA THR A 232 -6.33 4.28 -10.64
C THR A 232 -4.88 4.26 -11.11
N ILE A 233 -4.11 5.29 -10.77
CA ILE A 233 -2.74 5.47 -11.26
C ILE A 233 -1.80 5.49 -10.05
N SER A 234 -0.67 4.81 -10.14
CA SER A 234 0.42 4.86 -9.16
C SER A 234 1.54 5.73 -9.73
N TRP A 235 2.02 6.73 -8.99
CA TRP A 235 3.10 7.61 -9.43
C TRP A 235 4.00 8.05 -8.27
N ILE A 236 5.21 8.46 -8.62
CA ILE A 236 6.25 8.88 -7.69
C ILE A 236 7.03 10.09 -8.21
N ASP A 237 7.74 10.76 -7.31
CA ASP A 237 8.74 11.77 -7.65
C ASP A 237 10.17 11.32 -7.31
N ALA A 238 11.16 12.16 -7.63
CA ALA A 238 12.57 11.85 -7.41
C ALA A 238 12.95 11.60 -5.95
N THR A 239 12.14 12.04 -4.99
CA THR A 239 12.38 11.88 -3.56
C THR A 239 12.00 10.48 -3.07
N ASP A 240 11.05 9.81 -3.75
CA ASP A 240 10.61 8.46 -3.39
C ASP A 240 11.69 7.39 -3.58
N LEU A 241 12.63 7.62 -4.50
CA LEU A 241 13.72 6.66 -4.74
C LEU A 241 14.98 6.95 -3.90
N ARG A 242 14.94 7.96 -3.04
CA ARG A 242 16.08 8.33 -2.18
C ARG A 242 16.05 7.49 -0.92
N VAL A 243 17.16 6.81 -0.64
CA VAL A 243 17.38 6.19 0.67
C VAL A 243 17.71 7.29 1.66
N ASP A 244 16.80 7.55 2.61
CA ASP A 244 17.09 8.47 3.72
C ASP A 244 18.33 7.92 4.46
N SER A 245 19.39 8.73 4.55
CA SER A 245 20.51 8.41 5.44
C SER A 245 19.98 8.42 6.88
N PRO A 246 20.36 7.45 7.73
CA PRO A 246 19.93 7.46 9.13
C PRO A 246 20.33 8.81 9.73
N GLN A 247 19.37 9.53 10.30
CA GLN A 247 19.63 10.76 11.03
C GLN A 247 20.59 10.42 12.17
N VAL A 248 21.89 10.65 11.97
CA VAL A 248 22.85 10.67 13.06
C VAL A 248 22.39 11.84 13.91
N ALA A 249 21.78 11.54 15.06
CA ALA A 249 21.38 12.54 16.03
C ALA A 249 22.58 13.48 16.23
N ARG A 250 22.45 14.71 15.74
CA ARG A 250 23.43 15.76 16.05
C ARG A 250 23.32 15.98 17.55
N VAL A 251 24.19 15.32 18.30
CA VAL A 251 24.48 15.67 19.68
C VAL A 251 25.11 17.05 19.63
N VAL A 252 24.28 18.07 19.79
CA VAL A 252 24.75 19.43 20.06
C VAL A 252 25.42 19.35 21.43
N ARG A 253 26.76 19.45 21.44
CA ARG A 253 27.54 19.71 22.66
C ARG A 253 27.47 21.18 23.02
#